data_AF-A0A2Z7AK36-F1
#
_entry.id   AF-A0A2Z7AK36-F1
#
_cell.length_a   1.000
_cell.length_b   1.000
_cell.length_c   1.000
_cell.angle_alpha   90.00
_cell.angle_beta   90.00
_cell.angle_gamma   90.00
#
_symmetry.space_group_name_H-M   'P 1'
#
loop_
_entity.id
_entity.type
_entity.pdbx_description
1 polymer ?
#
loop_
_entity_poly.entity_id
_entity_poly.type
_entity_poly.pdbx_seq_one_letter_code
_entity_poly.pdbx_strand_id
1 'polypeptide(L)'
;MATGRCLRNPRFFLCLRDLVYWVCLLLREILAFFLRCKTTEQERELQKSYWIEHSFDLTVEAMMLDSKASDLDKEERPEVLSLLPPYEGKSVLELGAGIGRFTGELADKAGELVALDFIESVIKKNECINGHRQNVKFICADVTSPELNFSEQSLDLIFSNWLLMYLSDKEVENLAERMIKWLKDGGYIFFRESCFHQSGDHKRKNNPTHYREPRFYTKVFKECHLYDSSGNVFELSLIGCKCIGAYVKSKKNQNQICWIWQKINSDTDRGFQKFLDTVQYKCSGILRYERVFGHGFVSTGGIDTTKEFVSRLDLHPGEKVLDVGCGIGGGDFYMADKYDVHVVGIDLSINMVSFALERAIGLKYAVEFEVADCTTKQYPDGSFDVIYSRDTILHIQDKPALFRSFYKWLKPGGRVLISDYCRSAGSPSAEFAEYIKQRGYDLHDVKAYGQMLREAGFDEVFAEDRTDQFIKVLEKELNAVEKDKEAFINDFSEEDYNEIVGGWKAKLVRSCSGEQKWVVETTLIYRARIAVDLSDISVYCLSATVLFVQNSSEGIPELEA
;
A
#
# COMPACT_ATOMS: atom_id res chain seq x y z
N MET A 1 -30.17 -10.55 88.32
CA MET A 1 -30.52 -9.47 87.37
C MET A 1 -29.28 -8.62 87.13
N ALA A 2 -28.79 -8.58 85.89
CA ALA A 2 -28.13 -7.44 85.24
C ALA A 2 -27.37 -7.95 84.01
N THR A 3 -27.83 -7.49 82.85
CA THR A 3 -27.44 -7.81 81.48
C THR A 3 -26.10 -7.20 81.08
N GLY A 4 -25.19 -8.00 80.50
CA GLY A 4 -23.98 -7.51 79.81
C GLY A 4 -24.17 -7.53 78.29
N ARG A 5 -24.47 -6.37 77.69
CA ARG A 5 -24.50 -6.20 76.22
C ARG A 5 -23.07 -6.25 75.67
N CYS A 6 -22.79 -7.21 74.80
CA CYS A 6 -21.58 -7.24 73.98
C CYS A 6 -21.75 -6.23 72.82
N LEU A 7 -21.11 -5.07 72.93
CA LEU A 7 -21.07 -4.06 71.87
C LEU A 7 -20.10 -4.52 70.76
N ARG A 8 -20.64 -5.19 69.74
CA ARG A 8 -19.98 -5.28 68.42
C ARG A 8 -20.01 -3.89 67.79
N ASN A 9 -18.87 -3.19 67.78
CA ASN A 9 -18.73 -1.88 67.16
C ASN A 9 -18.57 -2.03 65.63
N PRO A 10 -19.57 -1.67 64.80
CA PRO A 10 -19.54 -1.92 63.35
C PRO A 10 -18.47 -1.10 62.63
N ARG A 11 -18.07 0.06 63.19
CA ARG A 11 -17.11 0.98 62.56
C ARG A 11 -15.68 0.44 62.50
N PHE A 12 -15.30 -0.42 63.44
CA PHE A 12 -13.96 -1.03 63.47
C PHE A 12 -13.78 -2.09 62.38
N PHE A 13 -14.85 -2.84 62.09
CA PHE A 13 -14.85 -3.86 61.04
C PHE A 13 -14.87 -3.27 59.62
N LEU A 14 -15.52 -2.11 59.42
CA LEU A 14 -15.49 -1.40 58.14
C LEU A 14 -14.08 -0.90 57.78
N CYS A 15 -13.37 -0.29 58.74
CA CYS A 15 -12.02 0.23 58.52
C CYS A 15 -10.99 -0.88 58.19
N LEU A 16 -11.07 -2.04 58.86
CA LEU A 16 -10.22 -3.19 58.52
C LEU A 16 -10.55 -3.78 57.14
N ARG A 17 -11.82 -3.78 56.74
CA ARG A 17 -12.25 -4.34 55.45
C ARG A 17 -11.79 -3.47 54.28
N ASP A 18 -11.82 -2.15 54.45
CA ASP A 18 -11.30 -1.20 53.47
C ASP A 18 -9.77 -1.26 53.38
N LEU A 19 -9.06 -1.40 54.52
CA LEU A 19 -7.61 -1.57 54.53
C LEU A 19 -7.18 -2.87 53.83
N VAL A 20 -7.89 -3.99 54.10
CA VAL A 20 -7.64 -5.27 53.42
C VAL A 20 -7.95 -5.16 51.93
N TYR A 21 -9.01 -4.45 51.53
CA TYR A 21 -9.34 -4.21 50.12
C TYR A 21 -8.23 -3.44 49.40
N TRP A 22 -7.74 -2.34 49.98
CA TRP A 22 -6.66 -1.54 49.41
C TRP A 22 -5.33 -2.29 49.37
N VAL A 23 -5.01 -3.07 50.41
CA VAL A 23 -3.81 -3.93 50.42
C VAL A 23 -3.93 -5.03 49.36
N CYS A 24 -5.10 -5.65 49.16
CA CYS A 24 -5.32 -6.62 48.11
C CYS A 24 -5.26 -6.01 46.70
N LEU A 25 -5.74 -4.77 46.52
CA LEU A 25 -5.65 -4.04 45.24
C LEU A 25 -4.19 -3.72 44.92
N LEU A 26 -3.45 -3.18 45.90
CA LEU A 26 -2.02 -2.88 45.78
C LEU A 26 -1.20 -4.14 45.53
N LEU A 27 -1.48 -5.24 46.24
CA LEU A 27 -0.83 -6.53 46.01
C LEU A 27 -1.17 -7.10 44.63
N ARG A 28 -2.38 -6.89 44.10
CA ARG A 28 -2.73 -7.28 42.72
C ARG A 28 -1.97 -6.46 41.69
N GLU A 29 -1.84 -5.15 41.88
CA GLU A 29 -1.06 -4.30 40.99
C GLU A 29 0.43 -4.62 41.04
N ILE A 30 0.98 -4.84 42.24
CA ILE A 30 2.36 -5.30 42.43
C ILE A 30 2.57 -6.66 41.77
N LEU A 31 1.65 -7.62 41.96
CA LEU A 31 1.76 -8.95 41.36
C LEU A 31 1.63 -8.87 39.82
N ALA A 32 0.74 -8.04 39.30
CA ALA A 32 0.61 -7.79 37.85
C ALA A 32 1.87 -7.12 37.28
N PHE A 33 2.47 -6.19 38.02
CA PHE A 33 3.75 -5.56 37.67
C PHE A 33 4.90 -6.60 37.67
N PHE A 34 5.02 -7.42 38.70
CA PHE A 34 6.03 -8.48 38.77
C PHE A 34 5.84 -9.57 37.70
N LEU A 35 4.60 -9.93 37.38
CA LEU A 35 4.28 -10.85 36.28
C LEU A 35 4.65 -10.23 34.92
N ARG A 36 4.36 -8.94 34.70
CA ARG A 36 4.76 -8.21 33.48
C ARG A 36 6.28 -8.09 33.32
N CYS A 37 7.00 -7.73 34.39
CA CYS A 37 8.46 -7.67 34.36
C CYS A 37 9.10 -9.03 34.07
N LYS A 38 8.56 -10.12 34.66
CA LYS A 38 9.01 -11.49 34.34
C LYS A 38 8.80 -11.86 32.88
N THR A 39 7.71 -11.42 32.25
CA THR A 39 7.44 -11.73 30.84
C THR A 39 8.35 -10.97 29.87
N THR A 40 8.73 -9.72 30.18
CA THR A 40 9.62 -8.92 29.31
C THR A 40 11.07 -9.38 29.37
N GLU A 41 11.58 -9.78 30.53
CA GLU A 41 12.94 -10.30 30.68
C GLU A 41 13.09 -11.65 29.96
N GLN A 42 12.06 -12.50 30.05
CA GLN A 42 11.97 -13.76 29.30
C GLN A 42 11.93 -13.54 27.78
N GLU A 43 11.17 -12.56 27.29
CA GLU A 43 11.12 -12.21 25.87
C GLU A 43 12.51 -11.85 25.34
N ARG A 44 13.24 -10.95 26.01
CA ARG A 44 14.58 -10.53 25.60
C ARG A 44 15.58 -11.67 25.59
N GLU A 45 15.57 -12.51 26.62
CA GLU A 45 16.44 -13.69 26.70
C GLU A 45 16.16 -14.68 25.56
N LEU A 46 14.89 -14.96 25.25
CA LEU A 46 14.49 -15.87 24.18
C LEU A 46 14.90 -15.36 22.81
N GLN A 47 14.59 -14.09 22.50
CA GLN A 47 14.93 -13.47 21.21
C GLN A 47 16.45 -13.35 21.02
N LYS A 48 17.18 -12.97 22.07
CA LYS A 48 18.64 -12.89 22.02
C LYS A 48 19.28 -14.27 21.85
N SER A 49 18.81 -15.29 22.57
CA SER A 49 19.32 -16.66 22.44
C SER A 49 19.09 -17.22 21.04
N TYR A 50 17.92 -16.96 20.46
CA TYR A 50 17.58 -17.33 19.09
C TYR A 50 18.59 -16.74 18.08
N TRP A 51 18.89 -15.45 18.20
CA TRP A 51 19.85 -14.80 17.31
C TRP A 51 21.30 -15.16 17.58
N ILE A 52 21.68 -15.53 18.81
CA ILE A 52 23.00 -16.11 19.10
C ILE A 52 23.17 -17.44 18.34
N GLU A 53 22.16 -18.32 18.35
CA GLU A 53 22.19 -19.59 17.62
C GLU A 53 22.31 -19.37 16.11
N HIS A 54 21.50 -18.45 15.57
CA HIS A 54 21.42 -18.21 14.13
C HIS A 54 22.46 -17.25 13.56
N SER A 55 23.30 -16.65 14.42
CA SER A 55 24.41 -15.78 13.99
C SER A 55 25.78 -16.43 14.11
N PHE A 56 25.85 -17.73 14.45
CA PHE A 56 27.12 -18.41 14.68
C PHE A 56 28.04 -18.40 13.45
N ASP A 57 27.50 -18.66 12.27
CA ASP A 57 28.28 -18.77 11.03
C ASP A 57 28.62 -17.40 10.40
N LEU A 58 27.96 -16.31 10.84
CA LEU A 58 28.17 -14.94 10.35
C LEU A 58 28.10 -14.79 8.82
N THR A 59 27.19 -15.52 8.17
CA THR A 59 26.93 -15.47 6.72
C THR A 59 25.54 -14.93 6.39
N VAL A 60 25.31 -14.57 5.13
CA VAL A 60 23.97 -14.15 4.65
C VAL A 60 22.98 -15.30 4.77
N GLU A 61 23.41 -16.54 4.51
CA GLU A 61 22.60 -17.75 4.64
C GLU A 61 22.10 -17.94 6.08
N ALA A 62 22.97 -17.73 7.06
CA ALA A 62 22.63 -17.84 8.48
C ALA A 62 21.60 -16.77 8.90
N MET A 63 21.73 -15.55 8.38
CA MET A 63 20.82 -14.43 8.67
C MET A 63 19.46 -14.58 8.00
N MET A 64 19.42 -15.11 6.77
CA MET A 64 18.19 -15.26 5.99
C MET A 64 17.38 -16.50 6.34
N LEU A 65 18.00 -17.49 7.00
CA LEU A 65 17.34 -18.72 7.46
C LEU A 65 16.62 -19.48 6.33
N ASP A 66 17.23 -19.48 5.15
CA ASP A 66 16.66 -20.00 3.92
C ASP A 66 17.69 -20.75 3.07
N SER A 67 17.31 -21.91 2.55
CA SER A 67 18.18 -22.73 1.69
C SER A 67 18.56 -22.04 0.39
N LYS A 68 17.78 -21.03 -0.04
CA LYS A 68 18.01 -20.21 -1.23
C LYS A 68 18.41 -18.77 -0.91
N ALA A 69 19.00 -18.53 0.27
CA ALA A 69 19.37 -17.18 0.72
C ALA A 69 20.19 -16.39 -0.31
N SER A 70 21.18 -17.00 -0.98
CA SER A 70 22.01 -16.32 -1.98
C SER A 70 21.20 -15.78 -3.18
N ASP A 71 20.22 -16.55 -3.68
CA ASP A 71 19.41 -16.14 -4.81
C ASP A 71 18.35 -15.11 -4.39
N LEU A 72 17.75 -15.31 -3.20
CA LEU A 72 16.82 -14.35 -2.63
C LEU A 72 17.47 -13.00 -2.40
N ASP A 73 18.65 -12.98 -1.78
CA ASP A 73 19.39 -11.76 -1.47
C ASP A 73 19.76 -10.96 -2.73
N LYS A 74 20.16 -11.64 -3.82
CA LYS A 74 20.47 -10.99 -5.11
C LYS A 74 19.27 -10.26 -5.71
N GLU A 75 18.05 -10.78 -5.54
CA GLU A 75 16.84 -10.16 -6.09
C GLU A 75 16.21 -9.15 -5.13
N GLU A 76 16.13 -9.49 -3.84
CA GLU A 76 15.41 -8.73 -2.83
C GLU A 76 16.20 -7.52 -2.35
N ARG A 77 17.53 -7.62 -2.22
CA ARG A 77 18.32 -6.50 -1.70
C ARG A 77 18.24 -5.25 -2.59
N PRO A 78 18.42 -5.34 -3.93
CA PRO A 78 18.21 -4.18 -4.80
C PRO A 78 16.77 -3.67 -4.79
N GLU A 79 15.79 -4.58 -4.65
CA GLU A 79 14.38 -4.21 -4.54
C GLU A 79 14.14 -3.36 -3.28
N VAL A 80 14.55 -3.82 -2.10
CA VAL A 80 14.41 -3.08 -0.84
C VAL A 80 15.09 -1.71 -0.92
N LEU A 81 16.31 -1.64 -1.45
CA LEU A 81 17.02 -0.37 -1.61
C LEU A 81 16.33 0.59 -2.59
N SER A 82 15.68 0.07 -3.64
CA SER A 82 14.93 0.88 -4.60
C SER A 82 13.63 1.46 -4.01
N LEU A 83 13.12 0.87 -2.93
CA LEU A 83 11.92 1.33 -2.22
C LEU A 83 12.22 2.40 -1.17
N LEU A 84 13.50 2.65 -0.85
CA LEU A 84 13.84 3.62 0.17
C LEU A 84 13.51 5.06 -0.27
N PRO A 85 12.95 5.89 0.61
CA PRO A 85 12.73 7.30 0.34
C PRO A 85 14.07 8.03 0.19
N PRO A 86 14.13 9.23 -0.41
CA PRO A 86 15.39 9.92 -0.65
C PRO A 86 16.21 10.17 0.63
N TYR A 87 17.43 9.63 0.68
CA TYR A 87 18.33 9.71 1.84
C TYR A 87 19.78 10.12 1.50
N GLU A 88 20.04 10.49 0.24
CA GLU A 88 21.39 10.91 -0.18
C GLU A 88 21.85 12.17 0.58
N GLY A 89 23.05 12.11 1.15
CA GLY A 89 23.61 13.16 1.99
C GLY A 89 22.93 13.33 3.36
N LYS A 90 21.99 12.45 3.74
CA LYS A 90 21.20 12.57 4.97
C LYS A 90 21.68 11.68 6.11
N SER A 91 21.09 11.86 7.30
CA SER A 91 21.35 11.06 8.50
C SER A 91 20.50 9.79 8.55
N VAL A 92 21.14 8.63 8.59
CA VAL A 92 20.48 7.31 8.53
C VAL A 92 20.79 6.48 9.78
N LEU A 93 19.77 5.85 10.33
CA LEU A 93 19.88 4.83 11.38
C LEU A 93 19.41 3.48 10.85
N GLU A 94 20.30 2.51 10.76
CA GLU A 94 20.00 1.12 10.42
C GLU A 94 19.90 0.29 11.70
N LEU A 95 18.70 -0.22 11.98
CA LEU A 95 18.38 -1.03 13.15
C LEU A 95 18.31 -2.52 12.79
N GLY A 96 19.04 -3.35 13.52
CA GLY A 96 19.19 -4.77 13.18
C GLY A 96 20.05 -4.94 11.93
N ALA A 97 21.17 -4.21 11.86
CA ALA A 97 22.03 -4.14 10.68
C ALA A 97 22.64 -5.49 10.28
N GLY A 98 22.66 -6.46 11.20
CA GLY A 98 23.28 -7.74 10.96
C GLY A 98 24.76 -7.59 10.60
N ILE A 99 25.23 -8.50 9.74
CA ILE A 99 26.61 -8.46 9.21
C ILE A 99 26.84 -7.39 8.14
N GLY A 100 25.83 -6.55 7.85
CA GLY A 100 25.97 -5.40 6.96
C GLY A 100 25.55 -5.64 5.51
N ARG A 101 24.45 -6.36 5.31
CA ARG A 101 23.86 -6.64 3.99
C ARG A 101 23.47 -5.35 3.25
N PHE A 102 22.93 -4.38 3.98
CA PHE A 102 22.54 -3.07 3.44
C PHE A 102 23.50 -1.95 3.86
N THR A 103 24.19 -2.08 5.01
CA THR A 103 25.08 -1.05 5.57
C THR A 103 26.01 -0.40 4.55
N GLY A 104 26.68 -1.21 3.71
CA GLY A 104 27.60 -0.68 2.69
C GLY A 104 26.91 0.20 1.65
N GLU A 105 25.77 -0.26 1.12
CA GLU A 105 25.00 0.44 0.08
C GLU A 105 24.25 1.66 0.63
N LEU A 106 23.83 1.61 1.90
CA LEU A 106 23.31 2.77 2.61
C LEU A 106 24.41 3.82 2.80
N ALA A 107 25.59 3.40 3.25
CA ALA A 107 26.73 4.29 3.49
C ALA A 107 27.27 4.94 2.21
N ASP A 108 27.11 4.32 1.04
CA ASP A 108 27.52 4.90 -0.24
C ASP A 108 26.74 6.18 -0.60
N LYS A 109 25.52 6.34 -0.08
CA LYS A 109 24.66 7.51 -0.34
C LYS A 109 24.43 8.39 0.88
N ALA A 110 24.39 7.81 2.08
CA ALA A 110 24.12 8.56 3.31
C ALA A 110 25.25 9.55 3.64
N GLY A 111 24.88 10.71 4.18
CA GLY A 111 25.86 11.66 4.73
C GLY A 111 26.49 11.11 6.01
N GLU A 112 25.67 10.50 6.86
CA GLU A 112 26.08 9.77 8.06
C GLU A 112 25.18 8.55 8.27
N LEU A 113 25.76 7.44 8.72
CA LEU A 113 25.06 6.18 8.98
C LEU A 113 25.42 5.66 10.36
N VAL A 114 24.41 5.30 11.15
CA VAL A 114 24.58 4.49 12.36
C VAL A 114 24.04 3.08 12.08
N ALA A 115 24.92 2.08 12.12
CA ALA A 115 24.56 0.68 12.03
C ALA A 115 24.49 0.08 13.44
N LEU A 116 23.35 -0.50 13.80
CA LEU A 116 23.09 -1.02 15.14
C LEU A 116 22.63 -2.47 15.09
N ASP A 117 23.23 -3.33 15.91
CA ASP A 117 22.78 -4.69 16.15
C ASP A 117 23.01 -5.09 17.62
N PHE A 118 22.19 -5.97 18.17
CA PHE A 118 22.30 -6.40 19.57
C PHE A 118 23.23 -7.61 19.78
N ILE A 119 23.70 -8.24 18.70
CA ILE A 119 24.69 -9.32 18.73
C ILE A 119 26.09 -8.76 18.43
N GLU A 120 26.97 -8.81 19.43
CA GLU A 120 28.31 -8.19 19.35
C GLU A 120 29.17 -8.77 18.21
N SER A 121 29.18 -10.10 18.03
CA SER A 121 29.95 -10.74 16.95
C SER A 121 29.47 -10.32 15.56
N VAL A 122 28.17 -10.05 15.41
CA VAL A 122 27.52 -9.66 14.17
C VAL A 122 27.87 -8.22 13.80
N ILE A 123 27.73 -7.28 14.74
CA ILE A 123 28.08 -5.89 14.45
C ILE A 123 29.59 -5.70 14.24
N LYS A 124 30.44 -6.48 14.94
CA LYS A 124 31.89 -6.49 14.67
C LYS A 124 32.23 -7.05 13.29
N LYS A 125 31.47 -8.04 12.80
CA LYS A 125 31.62 -8.54 11.43
C LYS A 125 31.24 -7.45 10.41
N ASN A 126 30.17 -6.70 10.68
CA ASN A 126 29.77 -5.56 9.88
C ASN A 126 30.86 -4.47 9.85
N GLU A 127 31.40 -4.10 11.01
CA GLU A 127 32.52 -3.15 11.13
C GLU A 127 33.77 -3.63 10.40
N CYS A 128 34.07 -4.94 10.43
CA CYS A 128 35.19 -5.51 9.67
C CYS A 128 35.01 -5.36 8.15
N ILE A 129 33.77 -5.45 7.64
CA ILE A 129 33.46 -5.30 6.21
C ILE A 129 33.40 -3.83 5.82
N ASN A 130 32.70 -3.00 6.60
CA ASN A 130 32.30 -1.65 6.24
C ASN A 130 33.04 -0.54 6.99
N GLY A 131 33.92 -0.86 7.95
CA GLY A 131 34.62 0.12 8.79
C GLY A 131 35.66 0.97 8.07
N HIS A 132 35.98 0.64 6.82
CA HIS A 132 36.77 1.52 5.94
C HIS A 132 35.99 2.78 5.52
N ARG A 133 34.67 2.80 5.75
CA ARG A 133 33.78 3.93 5.45
C ARG A 133 33.70 4.87 6.66
N GLN A 134 34.25 6.07 6.50
CA GLN A 134 34.39 7.05 7.59
C GLN A 134 33.06 7.63 8.08
N ASN A 135 32.00 7.53 7.27
CA ASN A 135 30.66 8.03 7.59
C ASN A 135 29.79 7.01 8.34
N VAL A 136 30.33 5.85 8.72
CA VAL A 136 29.57 4.80 9.42
C VAL A 136 30.02 4.66 10.88
N LYS A 137 29.05 4.69 11.79
CA LYS A 137 29.24 4.38 13.21
C LYS A 137 28.55 3.05 13.54
N PHE A 138 29.27 2.15 14.22
CA PHE A 138 28.76 0.84 14.62
C PHE A 138 28.41 0.85 16.11
N ILE A 139 27.23 0.34 16.47
CA ILE A 139 26.74 0.29 17.86
C ILE A 139 26.23 -1.12 18.18
N CYS A 140 26.75 -1.71 19.26
CA CYS A 140 26.18 -2.92 19.85
C CYS A 140 25.14 -2.54 20.91
N ALA A 141 23.85 -2.61 20.58
CA ALA A 141 22.77 -2.28 21.53
C ALA A 141 21.46 -2.99 21.19
N ASP A 142 20.63 -3.24 22.20
CA ASP A 142 19.25 -3.68 21.99
C ASP A 142 18.35 -2.46 21.72
N VAL A 143 17.55 -2.52 20.65
CA VAL A 143 16.62 -1.45 20.27
C VAL A 143 15.58 -1.17 21.35
N THR A 144 15.24 -2.16 22.18
CA THR A 144 14.28 -2.00 23.28
C THR A 144 14.92 -1.43 24.54
N SER A 145 16.25 -1.31 24.60
CA SER A 145 16.95 -0.77 25.76
C SER A 145 16.46 0.66 26.07
N PRO A 146 16.15 0.97 27.34
CA PRO A 146 15.82 2.33 27.76
C PRO A 146 17.05 3.27 27.70
N GLU A 147 18.26 2.72 27.67
CA GLU A 147 19.51 3.49 27.59
C GLU A 147 19.89 3.85 26.15
N LEU A 148 19.33 3.14 25.16
CA LEU A 148 19.54 3.51 23.77
C LEU A 148 18.78 4.81 23.51
N ASN A 149 19.48 5.89 23.22
CA ASN A 149 18.83 7.14 22.89
C ASN A 149 19.57 7.87 21.78
N PHE A 150 18.79 8.39 20.84
CA PHE A 150 19.26 9.32 19.82
C PHE A 150 18.67 10.69 20.11
N SER A 151 19.37 11.75 19.70
CA SER A 151 18.85 13.10 19.83
C SER A 151 17.51 13.23 19.11
N GLU A 152 16.56 13.94 19.72
CA GLU A 152 15.29 14.24 19.06
C GLU A 152 15.55 15.03 17.76
N GLN A 153 14.75 14.75 16.73
CA GLN A 153 14.87 15.41 15.42
C GLN A 153 16.28 15.37 14.80
N SER A 154 17.00 14.26 14.97
CA SER A 154 18.36 14.10 14.43
C SER A 154 18.43 13.27 13.16
N LEU A 155 17.48 12.37 12.94
CA LEU A 155 17.52 11.38 11.86
C LEU A 155 16.60 11.77 10.70
N ASP A 156 17.06 11.51 9.47
CA ASP A 156 16.25 11.69 8.25
C ASP A 156 15.61 10.38 7.79
N LEU A 157 16.27 9.24 8.05
CA LEU A 157 15.78 7.91 7.74
C LEU A 157 16.10 6.94 8.87
N ILE A 158 15.09 6.22 9.35
CA ILE A 158 15.24 5.01 10.17
C ILE A 158 14.91 3.81 9.28
N PHE A 159 15.84 2.90 9.13
CA PHE A 159 15.73 1.72 8.27
C PHE A 159 15.86 0.44 9.10
N SER A 160 14.94 -0.50 8.89
CA SER A 160 15.08 -1.88 9.36
C SER A 160 14.53 -2.87 8.34
N ASN A 161 15.08 -4.08 8.32
CA ASN A 161 14.56 -5.17 7.48
C ASN A 161 14.62 -6.49 8.27
N TRP A 162 13.45 -6.91 8.77
CA TRP A 162 13.22 -7.93 9.80
C TRP A 162 13.74 -7.54 11.19
N LEU A 163 12.94 -6.76 11.91
CA LEU A 163 13.27 -6.34 13.27
C LEU A 163 12.09 -6.51 14.22
N LEU A 164 10.95 -5.91 13.88
CA LEU A 164 9.79 -5.79 14.77
C LEU A 164 9.14 -7.15 15.06
N MET A 165 9.32 -8.14 14.17
CA MET A 165 8.95 -9.54 14.42
C MET A 165 9.73 -10.23 15.55
N TYR A 166 10.82 -9.63 16.04
CA TYR A 166 11.61 -10.11 17.20
C TYR A 166 11.38 -9.29 18.48
N LEU A 167 10.36 -8.43 18.46
CA LEU A 167 9.91 -7.65 19.61
C LEU A 167 8.51 -8.12 20.00
N SER A 168 8.18 -8.06 21.29
CA SER A 168 6.81 -8.20 21.77
C SER A 168 5.95 -7.00 21.34
N ASP A 169 4.62 -7.13 21.41
CA ASP A 169 3.70 -6.07 20.95
C ASP A 169 3.97 -4.74 21.64
N LYS A 170 4.19 -4.76 22.96
CA LYS A 170 4.50 -3.57 23.76
C LYS A 170 5.85 -2.95 23.40
N GLU A 171 6.84 -3.77 23.06
CA GLU A 171 8.16 -3.29 22.62
C GLU A 171 8.06 -2.62 21.24
N VAL A 172 7.21 -3.12 20.33
CA VAL A 172 6.96 -2.47 19.03
C VAL A 172 6.30 -1.11 19.23
N GLU A 173 5.26 -1.01 20.07
CA GLU A 173 4.62 0.26 20.41
C GLU A 173 5.63 1.28 20.97
N ASN A 174 6.42 0.86 21.97
CA ASN A 174 7.41 1.73 22.60
C ASN A 174 8.52 2.17 21.62
N LEU A 175 8.95 1.28 20.74
CA LEU A 175 9.96 1.61 19.73
C LEU A 175 9.41 2.58 18.68
N ALA A 176 8.16 2.41 18.23
CA ALA A 176 7.52 3.33 17.29
C ALA A 176 7.40 4.76 17.88
N GLU A 177 7.03 4.88 19.16
CA GLU A 177 7.02 6.17 19.89
C GLU A 177 8.41 6.81 20.01
N ARG A 178 9.47 6.01 20.07
CA ARG A 178 10.86 6.52 20.08
C ARG A 178 11.32 6.93 18.68
N MET A 179 10.99 6.15 17.66
CA MET A 179 11.34 6.45 16.26
C MET A 179 10.76 7.81 15.82
N ILE A 180 9.49 8.10 16.12
CA ILE A 180 8.87 9.40 15.76
C ILE A 180 9.56 10.60 16.47
N LYS A 181 10.12 10.39 17.68
CA LYS A 181 10.88 11.41 18.40
C LYS A 181 12.25 11.68 17.76
N TRP A 182 12.94 10.62 17.34
CA TRP A 182 14.27 10.74 16.75
C TRP A 182 14.26 11.34 15.34
N LEU A 183 13.16 11.17 14.59
CA LEU A 183 13.03 11.72 13.23
C LEU A 183 12.88 13.24 13.21
N LYS A 184 13.54 13.85 12.24
CA LYS A 184 13.24 15.20 11.75
C LYS A 184 11.85 15.27 11.13
N ASP A 185 11.30 16.46 11.06
CA ASP A 185 10.06 16.71 10.32
C ASP A 185 10.27 16.40 8.84
N GLY A 186 9.35 15.62 8.26
CA GLY A 186 9.49 15.09 6.91
C GLY A 186 10.46 13.90 6.78
N GLY A 187 11.09 13.47 7.87
CA GLY A 187 11.91 12.25 7.94
C GLY A 187 11.09 10.98 7.82
N TYR A 188 11.76 9.86 7.51
CA TYR A 188 11.09 8.61 7.13
C TYR A 188 11.45 7.42 8.03
N ILE A 189 10.50 6.51 8.17
CA ILE A 189 10.73 5.15 8.69
C ILE A 189 10.48 4.17 7.57
N PHE A 190 11.45 3.32 7.29
CA PHE A 190 11.26 2.12 6.50
C PHE A 190 11.40 0.90 7.42
N PHE A 191 10.40 0.02 7.42
CA PHE A 191 10.55 -1.30 8.02
C PHE A 191 9.91 -2.38 7.14
N ARG A 192 10.44 -3.59 7.23
CA ARG A 192 9.93 -4.76 6.51
C ARG A 192 9.85 -5.94 7.46
N GLU A 193 8.74 -6.68 7.45
CA GLU A 193 8.54 -7.82 8.34
C GLU A 193 8.02 -9.07 7.60
N SER A 194 8.17 -10.24 8.23
CA SER A 194 7.44 -11.45 7.83
C SER A 194 6.08 -11.50 8.53
N CYS A 195 5.01 -11.43 7.76
CA CYS A 195 3.64 -11.50 8.26
C CYS A 195 3.05 -12.92 8.15
N PHE A 196 1.99 -13.18 8.91
CA PHE A 196 1.22 -14.44 8.99
C PHE A 196 1.96 -15.67 9.50
N HIS A 197 3.06 -16.04 8.85
CA HIS A 197 3.83 -17.23 9.19
C HIS A 197 5.28 -17.14 8.69
N GLN A 198 6.07 -18.13 9.11
CA GLN A 198 7.47 -18.27 8.73
C GLN A 198 7.67 -18.25 7.21
N SER A 199 8.72 -17.54 6.77
CA SER A 199 9.16 -17.49 5.37
C SER A 199 10.27 -18.49 5.04
N GLY A 200 11.30 -18.56 5.89
CA GLY A 200 12.46 -19.42 5.68
C GLY A 200 12.14 -20.91 5.80
N ASP A 201 12.86 -21.78 5.11
CA ASP A 201 12.63 -23.24 5.14
C ASP A 201 13.59 -24.00 6.08
N HIS A 202 14.55 -23.32 6.69
CA HIS A 202 15.44 -23.95 7.68
C HIS A 202 14.65 -24.45 8.89
N LYS A 203 14.96 -25.68 9.33
CA LYS A 203 14.43 -26.25 10.56
C LYS A 203 14.98 -25.50 11.76
N ARG A 204 14.09 -25.10 12.67
CA ARG A 204 14.41 -24.36 13.90
C ARG A 204 13.96 -25.20 15.09
N LYS A 205 14.82 -25.35 16.10
CA LYS A 205 14.47 -26.08 17.34
C LYS A 205 13.46 -25.28 18.16
N ASN A 206 13.73 -23.99 18.33
CA ASN A 206 12.86 -22.99 18.94
C ASN A 206 12.69 -21.83 17.96
N ASN A 207 11.49 -21.23 17.90
CA ASN A 207 11.19 -20.10 17.02
C ASN A 207 10.31 -19.09 17.77
N PRO A 208 10.91 -18.09 18.45
CA PRO A 208 10.17 -17.08 19.22
C PRO A 208 9.65 -15.92 18.35
N THR A 209 9.78 -16.01 17.02
CA THR A 209 9.37 -14.95 16.10
C THR A 209 7.86 -14.70 16.12
N HIS A 210 7.47 -13.43 16.20
CA HIS A 210 6.08 -12.97 16.13
C HIS A 210 5.66 -12.71 14.68
N TYR A 211 5.01 -13.69 14.06
CA TYR A 211 4.42 -13.52 12.72
C TYR A 211 3.04 -12.89 12.82
N ARG A 212 3.01 -11.56 12.78
CA ARG A 212 1.77 -10.79 12.96
C ARG A 212 1.00 -10.63 11.66
N GLU A 213 -0.27 -10.28 11.81
CA GLU A 213 -1.04 -9.72 10.71
C GLU A 213 -0.55 -8.29 10.40
N PRO A 214 -0.50 -7.87 9.12
CA PRO A 214 -0.06 -6.53 8.70
C PRO A 214 -0.80 -5.38 9.41
N ARG A 215 -2.08 -5.58 9.71
CA ARG A 215 -2.92 -4.59 10.42
C ARG A 215 -2.37 -4.19 11.78
N PHE A 216 -1.63 -5.07 12.45
CA PHE A 216 -0.96 -4.73 13.72
C PHE A 216 0.04 -3.59 13.50
N TYR A 217 0.95 -3.76 12.54
CA TYR A 217 1.99 -2.77 12.26
C TYR A 217 1.39 -1.46 11.75
N THR A 218 0.42 -1.53 10.84
CA THR A 218 -0.27 -0.34 10.34
C THR A 218 -0.94 0.43 11.46
N LYS A 219 -1.63 -0.27 12.38
CA LYS A 219 -2.29 0.35 13.53
C LYS A 219 -1.30 1.03 14.48
N VAL A 220 -0.28 0.30 14.93
CA VAL A 220 0.69 0.81 15.92
C VAL A 220 1.36 2.10 15.42
N PHE A 221 1.84 2.10 14.18
CA PHE A 221 2.52 3.28 13.62
C PHE A 221 1.55 4.42 13.31
N LYS A 222 0.30 4.13 12.90
CA LYS A 222 -0.71 5.17 12.68
C LYS A 222 -1.19 5.85 13.96
N GLU A 223 -1.23 5.11 15.07
CA GLU A 223 -1.64 5.63 16.38
C GLU A 223 -0.51 6.39 17.12
N CYS A 224 0.70 6.42 16.55
CA CYS A 224 1.83 7.18 17.11
C CYS A 224 1.63 8.69 16.91
N HIS A 225 1.56 9.41 18.03
CA HIS A 225 1.48 10.86 18.08
C HIS A 225 2.60 11.41 18.96
N LEU A 226 3.22 12.50 18.51
CA LEU A 226 4.21 13.24 19.27
C LEU A 226 3.72 14.67 19.49
N TYR A 227 3.79 15.12 20.74
CA TYR A 227 3.48 16.49 21.12
C TYR A 227 4.79 17.19 21.45
N ASP A 228 5.12 18.25 20.72
CA ASP A 228 6.28 19.06 21.08
C ASP A 228 5.95 20.07 22.19
N SER A 229 6.98 20.71 22.73
CA SER A 229 6.84 21.72 23.79
C SER A 229 6.11 22.99 23.35
N SER A 230 5.94 23.19 22.04
CA SER A 230 5.23 24.32 21.44
C SER A 230 3.75 24.01 21.17
N GLY A 231 3.30 22.78 21.45
CA GLY A 231 1.93 22.32 21.24
C GLY A 231 1.65 21.80 19.83
N ASN A 232 2.66 21.68 18.96
CA ASN A 232 2.48 21.04 17.66
C ASN A 232 2.29 19.53 17.86
N VAL A 233 1.40 18.96 17.06
CA VAL A 233 1.19 17.51 17.01
C VAL A 233 1.88 16.98 15.76
N PHE A 234 2.63 15.92 15.91
CA PHE A 234 3.22 15.16 14.81
C PHE A 234 2.66 13.76 14.78
N GLU A 235 2.44 13.25 13.57
CA GLU A 235 1.97 11.90 13.32
C GLU A 235 2.82 11.20 12.25
N LEU A 236 2.67 9.89 12.14
CA LEU A 236 3.23 9.12 11.05
C LEU A 236 2.19 8.91 9.97
N SER A 237 2.56 9.26 8.75
CA SER A 237 1.77 9.01 7.56
C SER A 237 2.30 7.82 6.80
N LEU A 238 1.41 6.93 6.40
CA LEU A 238 1.76 5.84 5.48
C LEU A 238 1.94 6.38 4.06
N ILE A 239 3.18 6.31 3.56
CA ILE A 239 3.57 6.69 2.19
C ILE A 239 3.60 5.49 1.25
N GLY A 240 3.80 4.28 1.79
CA GLY A 240 3.80 3.08 0.99
C GLY A 240 3.68 1.85 1.87
N CYS A 241 2.95 0.85 1.39
CA CYS A 241 2.87 -0.47 2.01
C CYS A 241 2.71 -1.49 0.89
N LYS A 242 3.69 -2.36 0.68
CA LYS A 242 3.63 -3.37 -0.39
C LYS A 242 4.36 -4.64 -0.01
N CYS A 243 4.04 -5.73 -0.72
CA CYS A 243 4.82 -6.95 -0.63
C CYS A 243 6.14 -6.85 -1.41
N ILE A 244 7.15 -7.61 -1.00
CA ILE A 244 8.44 -7.72 -1.67
C ILE A 244 8.33 -8.71 -2.84
N GLY A 245 8.44 -8.20 -4.06
CA GLY A 245 8.25 -8.93 -5.31
C GLY A 245 9.21 -10.11 -5.49
N ALA A 246 10.45 -10.01 -5.02
CA ALA A 246 11.40 -11.13 -5.01
C ALA A 246 10.84 -12.34 -4.24
N TYR A 247 10.12 -12.12 -3.14
CA TYR A 247 9.48 -13.18 -2.37
C TYR A 247 8.20 -13.71 -3.03
N VAL A 248 7.43 -12.84 -3.68
CA VAL A 248 6.28 -13.27 -4.49
C VAL A 248 6.74 -14.22 -5.60
N LYS A 249 7.82 -13.87 -6.31
CA LYS A 249 8.37 -14.69 -7.40
C LYS A 249 8.91 -16.02 -6.91
N SER A 250 9.74 -16.00 -5.87
CA SER A 250 10.52 -17.16 -5.41
C SER A 250 9.76 -18.08 -4.45
N LYS A 251 8.98 -17.51 -3.53
CA LYS A 251 8.26 -18.22 -2.46
C LYS A 251 6.76 -18.34 -2.71
N LYS A 252 6.24 -17.72 -3.77
CA LYS A 252 4.82 -17.81 -4.18
C LYS A 252 3.85 -17.40 -3.06
N ASN A 253 4.24 -16.40 -2.27
CA ASN A 253 3.40 -15.76 -1.26
C ASN A 253 3.73 -14.27 -1.14
N GLN A 254 2.81 -13.50 -0.57
CA GLN A 254 2.89 -12.04 -0.43
C GLN A 254 3.16 -11.60 1.01
N ASN A 255 3.73 -12.49 1.83
CA ASN A 255 3.79 -12.30 3.29
C ASN A 255 4.98 -11.43 3.74
N GLN A 256 5.85 -11.07 2.82
CA GLN A 256 6.96 -10.18 3.07
C GLN A 256 6.55 -8.79 2.74
N ILE A 257 6.25 -7.98 3.75
CA ILE A 257 5.61 -6.67 3.56
C ILE A 257 6.53 -5.60 4.13
N CYS A 258 6.69 -4.51 3.38
CA CYS A 258 7.38 -3.32 3.84
C CYS A 258 6.42 -2.14 3.99
N TRP A 259 6.74 -1.25 4.92
CA TRP A 259 6.06 0.00 5.15
C TRP A 259 7.04 1.16 5.05
N ILE A 260 6.56 2.26 4.48
CA ILE A 260 7.25 3.54 4.40
C ILE A 260 6.37 4.56 5.10
N TRP A 261 6.86 5.09 6.21
CA TRP A 261 6.18 6.15 6.95
C TRP A 261 6.95 7.45 6.83
N GLN A 262 6.25 8.57 6.79
CA GLN A 262 6.84 9.90 6.89
C GLN A 262 6.28 10.61 8.13
N LYS A 263 7.18 11.18 8.94
CA LYS A 263 6.80 12.08 10.03
C LYS A 263 6.29 13.39 9.45
N ILE A 264 5.09 13.78 9.85
CA ILE A 264 4.48 15.04 9.46
C ILE A 264 3.92 15.77 10.66
N ASN A 265 3.85 17.09 10.56
CA ASN A 265 3.06 17.88 11.49
C ASN A 265 1.57 17.66 11.16
N SER A 266 0.73 17.30 12.12
CA SER A 266 -0.69 17.02 11.92
C SER A 266 -1.49 18.24 11.43
N ASP A 267 -0.93 19.46 11.53
CA ASP A 267 -1.47 20.69 10.96
C ASP A 267 -1.01 20.94 9.51
N THR A 268 -0.05 20.17 8.98
CA THR A 268 0.30 20.26 7.55
C THR A 268 -0.89 19.81 6.70
N ASP A 269 -1.27 20.68 5.77
CA ASP A 269 -2.46 20.55 4.94
C ASP A 269 -2.36 19.35 4.00
N ARG A 270 -2.89 18.21 4.46
CA ARG A 270 -3.31 17.10 3.61
C ARG A 270 -4.82 17.12 3.42
N GLY A 271 -5.39 18.31 3.33
CA GLY A 271 -6.84 18.53 3.33
C GLY A 271 -7.57 17.48 2.53
N PHE A 272 -7.05 17.11 1.36
CA PHE A 272 -7.62 16.07 0.51
C PHE A 272 -7.50 14.62 1.03
N GLN A 273 -6.31 14.10 1.37
CA GLN A 273 -6.20 12.73 1.93
C GLN A 273 -6.96 12.59 3.24
N LYS A 274 -6.87 13.58 4.14
CA LYS A 274 -7.62 13.61 5.40
C LYS A 274 -9.13 13.69 5.13
N PHE A 275 -9.56 14.49 4.16
CA PHE A 275 -10.96 14.54 3.72
C PHE A 275 -11.45 13.17 3.22
N LEU A 276 -10.67 12.48 2.39
CA LEU A 276 -11.00 11.14 1.94
C LEU A 276 -11.16 10.19 3.13
N ASP A 277 -10.16 10.07 4.00
CA ASP A 277 -10.16 9.10 5.10
C ASP A 277 -11.14 9.42 6.24
N THR A 278 -11.52 10.70 6.43
CA THR A 278 -12.38 11.13 7.56
C THR A 278 -13.81 11.46 7.17
N VAL A 279 -14.07 11.80 5.90
CA VAL A 279 -15.41 12.19 5.43
C VAL A 279 -16.03 11.10 4.57
N GLN A 280 -15.53 10.89 3.36
CA GLN A 280 -16.19 10.01 2.38
C GLN A 280 -15.82 8.52 2.56
N TYR A 281 -14.56 8.23 2.85
CA TYR A 281 -13.97 6.88 2.88
C TYR A 281 -13.42 6.52 4.26
N LYS A 282 -14.14 6.91 5.32
CA LYS A 282 -13.99 6.29 6.65
C LYS A 282 -14.30 4.79 6.55
N CYS A 283 -13.71 3.94 7.39
CA CYS A 283 -13.88 2.47 7.29
C CYS A 283 -15.34 2.01 7.24
N SER A 284 -16.23 2.57 8.07
CA SER A 284 -17.67 2.24 8.01
C SER A 284 -18.32 2.71 6.70
N GLY A 285 -17.86 3.83 6.16
CA GLY A 285 -18.24 4.36 4.85
C GLY A 285 -17.85 3.44 3.70
N ILE A 286 -16.65 2.87 3.74
CA ILE A 286 -16.17 1.89 2.76
C ILE A 286 -17.02 0.62 2.82
N LEU A 287 -17.22 0.06 4.02
CA LEU A 287 -17.97 -1.19 4.20
C LEU A 287 -19.45 -1.06 3.81
N ARG A 288 -20.09 0.09 4.09
CA ARG A 288 -21.46 0.36 3.61
C ARG A 288 -21.50 0.51 2.09
N TYR A 289 -20.50 1.14 1.47
CA TYR A 289 -20.42 1.21 0.02
C TYR A 289 -20.25 -0.17 -0.61
N GLU A 290 -19.38 -1.00 -0.05
CA GLU A 290 -19.20 -2.39 -0.48
C GLU A 290 -20.50 -3.20 -0.34
N ARG A 291 -21.29 -2.97 0.72
CA ARG A 291 -22.60 -3.62 0.87
C ARG A 291 -23.55 -3.30 -0.29
N VAL A 292 -23.51 -2.08 -0.81
CA VAL A 292 -24.41 -1.63 -1.88
C VAL A 292 -23.90 -2.05 -3.26
N PHE A 293 -22.61 -1.82 -3.54
CA PHE A 293 -22.00 -2.09 -4.85
C PHE A 293 -21.67 -3.56 -5.08
N GLY A 294 -21.44 -4.31 -4.00
CA GLY A 294 -21.06 -5.72 -4.01
C GLY A 294 -19.64 -5.95 -3.51
N HIS A 295 -19.40 -7.18 -3.04
CA HIS A 295 -18.14 -7.56 -2.40
C HIS A 295 -16.91 -7.23 -3.26
N GLY A 296 -15.94 -6.52 -2.67
CA GLY A 296 -14.72 -6.08 -3.32
C GLY A 296 -14.81 -4.73 -4.05
N PHE A 297 -15.99 -4.12 -4.15
CA PHE A 297 -16.19 -2.94 -4.98
C PHE A 297 -16.75 -1.75 -4.21
N VAL A 298 -16.30 -0.55 -4.58
CA VAL A 298 -16.77 0.75 -4.05
C VAL A 298 -17.24 1.67 -5.17
N SER A 299 -17.60 1.10 -6.32
CA SER A 299 -17.96 1.80 -7.55
C SER A 299 -19.08 1.10 -8.30
N THR A 300 -19.63 1.82 -9.28
CA THR A 300 -20.94 1.55 -9.88
C THR A 300 -21.07 0.15 -10.46
N GLY A 301 -22.05 -0.64 -10.01
CA GLY A 301 -22.40 -1.95 -10.57
C GLY A 301 -21.46 -3.11 -10.22
N GLY A 302 -20.45 -2.84 -9.39
CA GLY A 302 -19.53 -3.84 -8.85
C GLY A 302 -18.92 -4.76 -9.91
N ILE A 303 -19.04 -6.07 -9.70
CA ILE A 303 -18.44 -7.08 -10.57
C ILE A 303 -19.06 -7.12 -11.98
N ASP A 304 -20.34 -6.77 -12.15
CA ASP A 304 -21.03 -6.88 -13.44
C ASP A 304 -20.47 -5.88 -14.45
N THR A 305 -20.37 -4.60 -14.06
CA THR A 305 -19.78 -3.54 -14.91
C THR A 305 -18.27 -3.72 -15.05
N THR A 306 -17.59 -4.23 -14.02
CA THR A 306 -16.16 -4.55 -14.09
C THR A 306 -15.87 -5.61 -15.15
N LYS A 307 -16.64 -6.70 -15.18
CA LYS A 307 -16.52 -7.72 -16.25
C LYS A 307 -16.75 -7.12 -17.64
N GLU A 308 -17.77 -6.28 -17.77
CA GLU A 308 -18.06 -5.62 -19.05
C GLU A 308 -16.89 -4.75 -19.51
N PHE A 309 -16.37 -3.87 -18.67
CA PHE A 309 -15.33 -2.92 -19.06
C PHE A 309 -13.98 -3.60 -19.26
N VAL A 310 -13.58 -4.49 -18.36
CA VAL A 310 -12.32 -5.22 -18.50
C VAL A 310 -12.31 -6.09 -19.75
N SER A 311 -13.46 -6.61 -20.21
CA SER A 311 -13.53 -7.37 -21.47
C SER A 311 -13.16 -6.54 -22.72
N ARG A 312 -13.20 -5.20 -22.63
CA ARG A 312 -12.78 -4.29 -23.72
C ARG A 312 -11.28 -4.04 -23.76
N LEU A 313 -10.58 -4.38 -22.68
CA LEU A 313 -9.15 -4.12 -22.55
C LEU A 313 -8.28 -5.15 -23.29
N ASP A 314 -8.87 -6.25 -23.77
CA ASP A 314 -8.17 -7.34 -24.44
C ASP A 314 -6.88 -7.74 -23.69
N LEU A 315 -7.04 -8.06 -22.40
CA LEU A 315 -5.92 -8.35 -21.51
C LEU A 315 -5.29 -9.71 -21.85
N HIS A 316 -3.97 -9.73 -21.93
CA HIS A 316 -3.18 -10.93 -22.21
C HIS A 316 -2.34 -11.35 -21.00
N PRO A 317 -2.11 -12.66 -20.78
CA PRO A 317 -1.25 -13.14 -19.71
C PRO A 317 0.13 -12.48 -19.69
N GLY A 318 0.56 -12.05 -18.52
CA GLY A 318 1.84 -11.36 -18.31
C GLY A 318 1.85 -9.86 -18.59
N GLU A 319 0.77 -9.26 -19.12
CA GLU A 319 0.64 -7.80 -19.21
C GLU A 319 0.63 -7.16 -17.81
N LYS A 320 1.11 -5.91 -17.74
CA LYS A 320 1.15 -5.11 -16.52
C LYS A 320 0.09 -4.00 -16.57
N VAL A 321 -0.81 -4.01 -15.58
CA VAL A 321 -1.91 -3.06 -15.44
C VAL A 321 -1.64 -2.12 -14.27
N LEU A 322 -1.83 -0.82 -14.45
CA LEU A 322 -1.93 0.16 -13.35
C LEU A 322 -3.41 0.45 -13.08
N ASP A 323 -3.90 0.19 -11.87
CA ASP A 323 -5.22 0.64 -11.41
C ASP A 323 -5.06 1.92 -10.58
N VAL A 324 -5.63 3.03 -11.07
CA VAL A 324 -5.60 4.34 -10.41
C VAL A 324 -6.91 4.55 -9.66
N GLY A 325 -6.83 4.51 -8.33
CA GLY A 325 -7.98 4.48 -7.44
C GLY A 325 -8.50 3.07 -7.20
N CYS A 326 -7.60 2.13 -6.89
CA CYS A 326 -7.91 0.71 -6.78
C CYS A 326 -8.91 0.37 -5.66
N GLY A 327 -9.16 1.30 -4.72
CA GLY A 327 -10.08 1.10 -3.62
C GLY A 327 -9.69 -0.12 -2.78
N ILE A 328 -10.65 -1.03 -2.57
CA ILE A 328 -10.47 -2.26 -1.75
C ILE A 328 -10.04 -3.49 -2.57
N GLY A 329 -9.61 -3.31 -3.81
CA GLY A 329 -8.89 -4.35 -4.58
C GLY A 329 -9.72 -5.26 -5.48
N GLY A 330 -11.07 -5.17 -5.47
CA GLY A 330 -11.91 -6.17 -6.14
C GLY A 330 -11.73 -6.23 -7.67
N GLY A 331 -11.49 -5.08 -8.31
CA GLY A 331 -11.16 -5.02 -9.73
C GLY A 331 -9.81 -5.65 -10.04
N ASP A 332 -8.81 -5.35 -9.21
CA ASP A 332 -7.44 -5.85 -9.34
C ASP A 332 -7.38 -7.37 -9.22
N PHE A 333 -8.04 -7.93 -8.20
CA PHE A 333 -8.12 -9.38 -8.00
C PHE A 333 -8.80 -10.06 -9.18
N TYR A 334 -9.90 -9.49 -9.68
CA TYR A 334 -10.60 -10.03 -10.85
C TYR A 334 -9.70 -10.03 -12.09
N MET A 335 -9.01 -8.92 -12.39
CA MET A 335 -8.12 -8.82 -13.54
C MET A 335 -6.98 -9.84 -13.44
N ALA A 336 -6.29 -9.89 -12.30
CA ALA A 336 -5.15 -10.77 -12.11
C ALA A 336 -5.53 -12.26 -12.13
N ASP A 337 -6.65 -12.65 -11.51
CA ASP A 337 -7.14 -14.04 -11.53
C ASP A 337 -7.61 -14.45 -12.93
N LYS A 338 -8.43 -13.62 -13.58
CA LYS A 338 -9.11 -13.99 -14.81
C LYS A 338 -8.20 -14.00 -16.04
N TYR A 339 -7.22 -13.08 -16.08
CA TYR A 339 -6.39 -12.82 -17.26
C TYR A 339 -4.90 -13.10 -17.04
N ASP A 340 -4.49 -13.53 -15.84
CA ASP A 340 -3.08 -13.79 -15.49
C ASP A 340 -2.16 -12.58 -15.75
N VAL A 341 -2.67 -11.39 -15.44
CA VAL A 341 -1.95 -10.11 -15.53
C VAL A 341 -1.35 -9.72 -14.18
N HIS A 342 -0.33 -8.86 -14.21
CA HIS A 342 0.21 -8.22 -13.01
C HIS A 342 -0.47 -6.86 -12.81
N VAL A 343 -1.21 -6.72 -11.72
CA VAL A 343 -1.89 -5.46 -11.38
C VAL A 343 -1.14 -4.70 -10.28
N VAL A 344 -0.89 -3.42 -10.55
CA VAL A 344 -0.37 -2.44 -9.58
C VAL A 344 -1.51 -1.49 -9.24
N GLY A 345 -2.08 -1.62 -8.06
CA GLY A 345 -3.16 -0.74 -7.59
C GLY A 345 -2.62 0.39 -6.72
N ILE A 346 -3.02 1.63 -7.02
CA ILE A 346 -2.75 2.78 -6.15
C ILE A 346 -4.04 3.44 -5.69
N ASP A 347 -4.07 3.88 -4.43
CA ASP A 347 -5.14 4.73 -3.91
C ASP A 347 -4.54 5.73 -2.91
N LEU A 348 -5.13 6.92 -2.81
CA LEU A 348 -4.70 7.92 -1.85
C LEU A 348 -5.19 7.59 -0.43
N SER A 349 -6.33 6.90 -0.31
CA SER A 349 -6.92 6.52 0.97
C SER A 349 -6.15 5.38 1.61
N ILE A 350 -5.66 5.62 2.84
CA ILE A 350 -4.99 4.59 3.65
C ILE A 350 -5.98 3.47 3.99
N ASN A 351 -7.24 3.84 4.28
CA ASN A 351 -8.28 2.88 4.64
C ASN A 351 -8.55 1.89 3.47
N MET A 352 -8.64 2.40 2.24
CA MET A 352 -8.86 1.59 1.04
C MET A 352 -7.74 0.58 0.83
N VAL A 353 -6.49 1.06 0.75
CA VAL A 353 -5.32 0.20 0.53
C VAL A 353 -5.13 -0.78 1.68
N SER A 354 -5.47 -0.41 2.92
CA SER A 354 -5.42 -1.34 4.05
C SER A 354 -6.36 -2.54 3.85
N PHE A 355 -7.60 -2.31 3.39
CA PHE A 355 -8.52 -3.41 3.04
C PHE A 355 -8.03 -4.22 1.83
N ALA A 356 -7.50 -3.56 0.80
CA ALA A 356 -6.97 -4.24 -0.38
C ALA A 356 -5.80 -5.17 -0.02
N LEU A 357 -4.84 -4.66 0.76
CA LEU A 357 -3.71 -5.43 1.27
C LEU A 357 -4.18 -6.59 2.16
N GLU A 358 -5.17 -6.38 3.02
CA GLU A 358 -5.75 -7.45 3.84
C GLU A 358 -6.39 -8.55 2.98
N ARG A 359 -7.09 -8.18 1.92
CA ARG A 359 -7.75 -9.15 1.03
C ARG A 359 -6.79 -9.85 0.08
N ALA A 360 -5.65 -9.24 -0.21
CA ALA A 360 -4.58 -9.85 -0.99
C ALA A 360 -3.92 -11.03 -0.25
N ILE A 361 -4.01 -11.06 1.09
CA ILE A 361 -3.35 -12.08 1.91
C ILE A 361 -3.74 -13.49 1.46
N GLY A 362 -2.74 -14.31 1.13
CA GLY A 362 -2.94 -15.70 0.75
C GLY A 362 -3.43 -15.92 -0.68
N LEU A 363 -3.68 -14.84 -1.43
CA LEU A 363 -3.95 -14.94 -2.86
C LEU A 363 -2.66 -15.28 -3.62
N LYS A 364 -2.81 -16.02 -4.71
CA LYS A 364 -1.70 -16.41 -5.60
C LYS A 364 -1.57 -15.47 -6.81
N TYR A 365 -2.40 -14.44 -6.88
CA TYR A 365 -2.45 -13.50 -7.98
C TYR A 365 -1.29 -12.50 -7.91
N ALA A 366 -0.82 -12.03 -9.06
CA ALA A 366 0.21 -10.99 -9.14
C ALA A 366 -0.43 -9.60 -8.93
N VAL A 367 -0.77 -9.27 -7.68
CA VAL A 367 -1.32 -7.95 -7.31
C VAL A 367 -0.43 -7.29 -6.26
N GLU A 368 -0.14 -6.01 -6.46
CA GLU A 368 0.51 -5.15 -5.47
C GLU A 368 -0.33 -3.89 -5.25
N PHE A 369 -0.38 -3.41 -4.01
CA PHE A 369 -1.09 -2.18 -3.65
C PHE A 369 -0.12 -1.17 -3.05
N GLU A 370 -0.38 0.12 -3.23
CA GLU A 370 0.40 1.21 -2.65
C GLU A 370 -0.51 2.39 -2.29
N VAL A 371 -0.27 3.01 -1.13
CA VAL A 371 -0.88 4.30 -0.80
C VAL A 371 -0.16 5.39 -1.58
N ALA A 372 -0.78 5.98 -2.60
CA ALA A 372 -0.13 7.00 -3.40
C ALA A 372 -1.11 8.02 -3.97
N ASP A 373 -0.68 9.28 -4.03
CA ASP A 373 -1.37 10.31 -4.81
C ASP A 373 -0.96 10.19 -6.29
N CYS A 374 -1.91 9.78 -7.13
CA CYS A 374 -1.68 9.62 -8.57
C CYS A 374 -1.23 10.90 -9.28
N THR A 375 -1.46 12.09 -8.71
CA THR A 375 -1.05 13.38 -9.29
C THR A 375 0.43 13.69 -9.06
N THR A 376 1.06 13.06 -8.07
CA THR A 376 2.46 13.30 -7.70
C THR A 376 3.35 12.09 -7.93
N LYS A 377 2.78 10.88 -7.86
CA LYS A 377 3.47 9.61 -8.12
C LYS A 377 4.16 9.66 -9.48
N GLN A 378 5.35 9.08 -9.55
CA GLN A 378 6.12 8.94 -10.78
C GLN A 378 6.38 7.47 -11.05
N TYR A 379 6.18 7.05 -12.29
CA TYR A 379 6.61 5.78 -12.82
C TYR A 379 7.57 6.01 -13.99
N PRO A 380 8.50 5.09 -14.27
CA PRO A 380 9.29 5.14 -15.48
C PRO A 380 8.39 5.17 -16.73
N ASP A 381 8.85 5.86 -17.77
CA ASP A 381 8.15 5.88 -19.05
C ASP A 381 8.00 4.46 -19.62
N GLY A 382 6.84 4.14 -20.19
CA GLY A 382 6.60 2.81 -20.79
C GLY A 382 6.56 1.65 -19.78
N SER A 383 6.08 1.89 -18.56
CA SER A 383 5.98 0.87 -17.51
C SER A 383 4.79 -0.08 -17.66
N PHE A 384 3.66 0.38 -18.21
CA PHE A 384 2.39 -0.36 -18.17
C PHE A 384 1.85 -0.65 -19.57
N ASP A 385 1.24 -1.82 -19.74
CA ASP A 385 0.51 -2.18 -20.95
C ASP A 385 -0.89 -1.55 -20.93
N VAL A 386 -1.50 -1.47 -19.74
CA VAL A 386 -2.82 -0.87 -19.53
C VAL A 386 -2.83 0.05 -18.31
N ILE A 387 -3.52 1.19 -18.42
CA ILE A 387 -3.94 2.00 -17.27
C ILE A 387 -5.46 1.92 -17.17
N TYR A 388 -5.94 1.60 -15.97
CA TYR A 388 -7.35 1.43 -15.65
C TYR A 388 -7.71 2.35 -14.49
N SER A 389 -8.90 2.95 -14.53
CA SER A 389 -9.42 3.75 -13.41
C SER A 389 -10.94 3.70 -13.40
N ARG A 390 -11.53 3.60 -12.21
CA ARG A 390 -12.98 3.40 -12.05
C ARG A 390 -13.56 4.33 -11.01
N ASP A 391 -14.31 5.31 -11.51
CA ASP A 391 -15.05 6.28 -10.71
C ASP A 391 -14.14 7.00 -9.70
N THR A 392 -12.90 7.31 -10.12
CA THR A 392 -11.84 7.91 -9.28
C THR A 392 -11.46 9.32 -9.72
N ILE A 393 -11.43 9.59 -11.02
CA ILE A 393 -10.79 10.81 -11.55
C ILE A 393 -11.66 12.06 -11.35
N LEU A 394 -12.94 11.90 -10.97
CA LEU A 394 -13.79 12.98 -10.43
C LEU A 394 -13.18 13.71 -9.22
N HIS A 395 -12.26 13.06 -8.51
CA HIS A 395 -11.53 13.64 -7.37
C HIS A 395 -10.34 14.52 -7.78
N ILE A 396 -9.88 14.40 -9.02
CA ILE A 396 -8.65 15.03 -9.51
C ILE A 396 -8.97 16.35 -10.19
N GLN A 397 -8.36 17.44 -9.71
CA GLN A 397 -8.62 18.79 -10.19
C GLN A 397 -7.91 19.09 -11.52
N ASP A 398 -6.64 18.65 -11.68
CA ASP A 398 -5.87 18.83 -12.92
C ASP A 398 -5.82 17.51 -13.73
N LYS A 399 -6.97 17.15 -14.32
CA LYS A 399 -7.07 15.99 -15.22
C LYS A 399 -6.10 16.06 -16.41
N PRO A 400 -5.91 17.21 -17.09
CA PRO A 400 -4.93 17.30 -18.17
C PRO A 400 -3.50 16.92 -17.76
N ALA A 401 -3.04 17.34 -16.58
CA ALA A 401 -1.73 16.92 -16.07
C ALA A 401 -1.66 15.41 -15.82
N LEU A 402 -2.69 14.83 -15.18
CA LEU A 402 -2.74 13.40 -14.94
C LEU A 402 -2.72 12.59 -16.25
N PHE A 403 -3.49 12.99 -17.26
CA PHE A 403 -3.52 12.29 -18.55
C PHE A 403 -2.18 12.36 -19.30
N ARG A 404 -1.43 13.47 -19.18
CA ARG A 404 -0.05 13.54 -19.72
C ARG A 404 0.88 12.56 -19.00
N SER A 405 0.70 12.34 -17.70
CA SER A 405 1.44 11.31 -16.96
C SER A 405 1.05 9.90 -17.42
N PHE A 406 -0.25 9.62 -17.58
CA PHE A 406 -0.73 8.33 -18.13
C PHE A 406 -0.11 8.03 -19.50
N TYR A 407 -0.08 9.02 -20.39
CA TYR A 407 0.51 8.88 -21.71
C TYR A 407 2.00 8.51 -21.66
N LYS A 408 2.75 9.03 -20.69
CA LYS A 408 4.17 8.68 -20.49
C LYS A 408 4.35 7.29 -19.90
N TRP A 409 3.54 6.94 -18.90
CA TRP A 409 3.65 5.66 -18.19
C TRP A 409 3.23 4.46 -19.02
N LEU A 410 2.39 4.66 -20.04
CA LEU A 410 2.00 3.61 -20.98
C LEU A 410 3.12 3.27 -21.96
N LYS A 411 3.24 1.97 -22.24
CA LYS A 411 4.05 1.45 -23.33
C LYS A 411 3.48 1.91 -24.68
N PRO A 412 4.32 1.97 -25.74
CA PRO A 412 3.83 2.06 -27.11
C PRO A 412 2.81 0.94 -27.39
N GLY A 413 1.61 1.26 -27.90
CA GLY A 413 0.52 0.29 -28.10
C GLY A 413 -0.35 0.05 -26.86
N GLY A 414 -0.05 0.70 -25.74
CA GLY A 414 -0.79 0.58 -24.49
C GLY A 414 -2.18 1.20 -24.55
N ARG A 415 -3.03 0.79 -23.61
CA ARG A 415 -4.46 1.13 -23.56
C ARG A 415 -4.81 1.88 -22.28
N VAL A 416 -5.78 2.79 -22.34
CA VAL A 416 -6.40 3.37 -21.14
C VAL A 416 -7.90 3.11 -21.15
N LEU A 417 -8.45 2.74 -19.99
CA LEU A 417 -9.89 2.69 -19.77
C LEU A 417 -10.24 3.41 -18.48
N ILE A 418 -11.14 4.38 -18.58
CA ILE A 418 -11.62 5.17 -17.45
C ILE A 418 -13.15 5.08 -17.42
N SER A 419 -13.75 4.73 -16.29
CA SER A 419 -15.13 5.14 -16.00
C SER A 419 -15.11 6.30 -15.02
N ASP A 420 -15.98 7.28 -15.19
CA ASP A 420 -15.99 8.44 -14.28
C ASP A 420 -17.35 9.12 -14.18
N TYR A 421 -17.54 9.90 -13.12
CA TYR A 421 -18.69 10.80 -13.03
C TYR A 421 -18.45 12.04 -13.87
N CYS A 422 -19.48 12.44 -14.60
CA CYS A 422 -19.49 13.62 -15.47
C CYS A 422 -20.72 14.47 -15.19
N ARG A 423 -20.83 15.60 -15.89
CA ARG A 423 -22.02 16.45 -15.88
C ARG A 423 -22.46 16.82 -17.28
N SER A 424 -23.70 17.27 -17.46
CA SER A 424 -24.11 17.91 -18.71
C SER A 424 -23.35 19.21 -18.96
N ALA A 425 -23.24 19.58 -20.23
CA ALA A 425 -22.80 20.92 -20.60
C ALA A 425 -23.72 22.00 -20.01
N GLY A 426 -23.17 23.16 -19.67
CA GLY A 426 -23.89 24.27 -19.04
C GLY A 426 -23.67 24.36 -17.53
N SER A 427 -24.52 25.14 -16.85
CA SER A 427 -24.43 25.33 -15.39
C SER A 427 -25.26 24.28 -14.66
N PRO A 428 -24.73 23.63 -13.60
CA PRO A 428 -25.50 22.72 -12.77
C PRO A 428 -26.59 23.48 -12.00
N SER A 429 -27.66 22.79 -11.64
CA SER A 429 -28.65 23.25 -10.67
C SER A 429 -27.98 23.55 -9.32
N ALA A 430 -28.60 24.40 -8.50
CA ALA A 430 -28.05 24.76 -7.19
C ALA A 430 -27.82 23.53 -6.29
N GLU A 431 -28.73 22.56 -6.34
CA GLU A 431 -28.59 21.30 -5.60
C GLU A 431 -27.38 20.49 -6.08
N PHE A 432 -27.22 20.33 -7.40
CA PHE A 432 -26.10 19.57 -7.93
C PHE A 432 -24.76 20.29 -7.70
N ALA A 433 -24.73 21.62 -7.82
CA ALA A 433 -23.57 22.44 -7.50
C ALA A 433 -23.13 22.27 -6.04
N GLU A 434 -24.07 22.26 -5.10
CA GLU A 434 -23.77 22.04 -3.68
C GLU A 434 -23.26 20.61 -3.43
N TYR A 435 -23.83 19.60 -4.10
CA TYR A 435 -23.32 18.24 -4.04
C TYR A 435 -21.88 18.13 -4.55
N ILE A 436 -21.57 18.72 -5.70
CA ILE A 436 -20.23 18.77 -6.30
C ILE A 436 -19.26 19.41 -5.31
N LYS A 437 -19.63 20.57 -4.76
CA LYS A 437 -18.81 21.32 -3.79
C LYS A 437 -18.58 20.52 -2.50
N GLN A 438 -19.63 19.91 -1.93
CA GLN A 438 -19.53 19.12 -0.71
C GLN A 438 -18.61 17.91 -0.89
N ARG A 439 -18.61 17.30 -2.08
CA ARG A 439 -17.75 16.16 -2.42
C ARG A 439 -16.37 16.54 -2.92
N GLY A 440 -16.13 17.82 -3.24
CA GLY A 440 -14.88 18.28 -3.84
C GLY A 440 -14.66 17.74 -5.27
N TYR A 441 -15.73 17.38 -5.98
CA TYR A 441 -15.59 16.82 -7.33
C TYR A 441 -15.27 17.89 -8.37
N ASP A 442 -14.44 17.52 -9.33
CA ASP A 442 -14.23 18.27 -10.56
C ASP A 442 -14.89 17.50 -11.72
N LEU A 443 -16.06 17.97 -12.16
CA LEU A 443 -16.88 17.29 -13.16
C LEU A 443 -16.86 18.05 -14.49
N HIS A 444 -16.65 17.31 -15.58
CA HIS A 444 -16.67 17.81 -16.95
C HIS A 444 -17.78 17.15 -17.75
N ASP A 445 -18.14 17.73 -18.89
CA ASP A 445 -18.96 17.02 -19.86
C ASP A 445 -18.14 15.98 -20.63
N VAL A 446 -18.83 14.95 -21.14
CA VAL A 446 -18.22 13.80 -21.83
C VAL A 446 -17.34 14.24 -23.00
N LYS A 447 -17.74 15.27 -23.76
CA LYS A 447 -16.96 15.74 -24.90
C LYS A 447 -15.67 16.43 -24.45
N ALA A 448 -15.76 17.29 -23.43
CA ALA A 448 -14.58 17.92 -22.84
C ALA A 448 -13.62 16.88 -22.23
N TYR A 449 -14.15 15.85 -21.57
CA TYR A 449 -13.36 14.76 -20.99
C TYR A 449 -12.52 14.03 -22.05
N GLY A 450 -13.17 13.53 -23.11
CA GLY A 450 -12.46 12.90 -24.23
C GLY A 450 -11.50 13.85 -24.95
N GLN A 451 -11.80 15.15 -25.00
CA GLN A 451 -10.89 16.14 -25.59
C GLN A 451 -9.60 16.30 -24.77
N MET A 452 -9.68 16.29 -23.43
CA MET A 452 -8.49 16.33 -22.57
C MET A 452 -7.58 15.12 -22.80
N LEU A 453 -8.13 13.93 -23.05
CA LEU A 453 -7.35 12.75 -23.43
C LEU A 453 -6.65 12.94 -24.79
N ARG A 454 -7.34 13.46 -25.81
CA ARG A 454 -6.71 13.75 -27.12
C ARG A 454 -5.57 14.75 -26.99
N GLU A 455 -5.76 15.81 -26.21
CA GLU A 455 -4.75 16.84 -25.98
C GLU A 455 -3.53 16.33 -25.19
N ALA A 456 -3.70 15.29 -24.38
CA ALA A 456 -2.60 14.60 -23.72
C ALA A 456 -1.76 13.72 -24.67
N GLY A 457 -2.27 13.45 -25.88
CA GLY A 457 -1.57 12.70 -26.92
C GLY A 457 -2.17 11.33 -27.25
N PHE A 458 -3.31 10.95 -26.66
CA PHE A 458 -3.95 9.67 -26.96
C PHE A 458 -4.62 9.66 -28.34
N ASP A 459 -4.45 8.55 -29.05
CA ASP A 459 -5.13 8.26 -30.31
C ASP A 459 -6.45 7.51 -30.05
N GLU A 460 -7.33 7.44 -31.06
CA GLU A 460 -8.57 6.62 -31.02
C GLU A 460 -9.38 6.76 -29.72
N VAL A 461 -9.61 8.00 -29.27
CA VAL A 461 -10.38 8.28 -28.04
C VAL A 461 -11.89 8.06 -28.29
N PHE A 462 -12.43 7.02 -27.65
CA PHE A 462 -13.86 6.72 -27.61
C PHE A 462 -14.47 7.14 -26.28
N ALA A 463 -15.39 8.10 -26.35
CA ALA A 463 -16.10 8.69 -25.23
C ALA A 463 -17.58 8.28 -25.25
N GLU A 464 -18.00 7.36 -24.38
CA GLU A 464 -19.38 6.86 -24.33
C GLU A 464 -20.15 7.41 -23.13
N ASP A 465 -21.23 8.16 -23.36
CA ASP A 465 -22.21 8.47 -22.31
C ASP A 465 -23.00 7.18 -21.99
N ARG A 466 -22.79 6.65 -20.78
CA ARG A 466 -23.45 5.45 -20.24
C ARG A 466 -24.43 5.77 -19.13
N THR A 467 -24.97 6.99 -19.09
CA THR A 467 -25.91 7.43 -18.06
C THR A 467 -27.17 6.56 -18.00
N ASP A 468 -27.66 6.04 -19.14
CA ASP A 468 -28.81 5.11 -19.15
C ASP A 468 -28.49 3.79 -18.44
N GLN A 469 -27.26 3.30 -18.57
CA GLN A 469 -26.79 2.13 -17.82
C GLN A 469 -26.62 2.47 -16.35
N PHE A 470 -26.05 3.64 -16.03
CA PHE A 470 -25.89 4.13 -14.67
C PHE A 470 -27.23 4.21 -13.92
N ILE A 471 -28.27 4.76 -14.54
CA ILE A 471 -29.63 4.82 -13.98
C ILE A 471 -30.15 3.42 -13.63
N LYS A 472 -30.06 2.46 -14.57
CA LYS A 472 -30.50 1.08 -14.34
C LYS A 472 -29.75 0.40 -13.20
N VAL A 473 -28.45 0.66 -13.09
CA VAL A 473 -27.62 0.12 -12.01
C VAL A 473 -28.00 0.76 -10.67
N LEU A 474 -28.19 2.07 -10.60
CA LEU A 474 -28.66 2.77 -9.41
C LEU A 474 -30.03 2.24 -8.94
N GLU A 475 -30.96 2.01 -9.86
CA GLU A 475 -32.27 1.41 -9.54
C GLU A 475 -32.11 0.00 -8.97
N LYS A 476 -31.28 -0.85 -9.58
CA LYS A 476 -31.00 -2.21 -9.10
C LYS A 476 -30.39 -2.20 -7.69
N GLU A 477 -29.37 -1.37 -7.47
CA GLU A 477 -28.69 -1.23 -6.18
C GLU A 477 -29.64 -0.70 -5.10
N LEU A 478 -30.40 0.36 -5.40
CA LEU A 478 -31.37 0.93 -4.46
C LEU A 478 -32.47 -0.08 -4.09
N ASN A 479 -33.03 -0.77 -5.08
CA ASN A 479 -34.05 -1.79 -4.85
C ASN A 479 -33.53 -2.94 -3.98
N ALA A 480 -32.25 -3.35 -4.15
CA ALA A 480 -31.64 -4.37 -3.32
C ALA A 480 -31.50 -3.90 -1.86
N VAL A 481 -31.05 -2.67 -1.64
CA VAL A 481 -30.92 -2.08 -0.29
C VAL A 481 -32.29 -1.92 0.38
N GLU A 482 -33.29 -1.40 -0.33
CA GLU A 482 -34.64 -1.22 0.24
C GLU A 482 -35.32 -2.56 0.56
N LYS A 483 -35.08 -3.60 -0.25
CA LYS A 483 -35.60 -4.96 0.01
C LYS A 483 -34.98 -5.60 1.25
N ASP A 484 -33.71 -5.30 1.53
CA ASP A 484 -32.94 -5.88 2.64
C ASP A 484 -32.70 -4.88 3.79
N LYS A 485 -33.63 -3.93 3.97
CA LYS A 485 -33.52 -2.83 4.94
C LYS A 485 -33.15 -3.29 6.34
N GLU A 486 -33.87 -4.27 6.89
CA GLU A 486 -33.67 -4.73 8.26
C GLU A 486 -32.27 -5.32 8.47
N ALA A 487 -31.78 -6.12 7.52
CA ALA A 487 -30.43 -6.67 7.60
C ALA A 487 -29.36 -5.57 7.45
N PHE A 488 -29.59 -4.60 6.56
CA PHE A 488 -28.70 -3.45 6.42
C PHE A 488 -28.60 -2.64 7.71
N ILE A 489 -29.72 -2.32 8.35
CA ILE A 489 -29.74 -1.54 9.60
C ILE A 489 -29.05 -2.31 10.73
N ASN A 490 -29.24 -3.63 10.81
CA ASN A 490 -28.59 -4.47 11.81
C ASN A 490 -27.06 -4.49 11.67
N ASP A 491 -26.56 -4.53 10.43
CA ASP A 491 -25.12 -4.54 10.16
C ASP A 491 -24.47 -3.15 10.27
N PHE A 492 -25.26 -2.09 10.09
CA PHE A 492 -24.82 -0.69 10.12
C PHE A 492 -25.67 0.13 11.10
N SER A 493 -26.53 1.01 10.57
CA SER A 493 -27.44 1.83 11.36
C SER A 493 -28.61 2.33 10.51
N GLU A 494 -29.67 2.82 11.17
CA GLU A 494 -30.78 3.48 10.47
C GLU A 494 -30.35 4.78 9.78
N GLU A 495 -29.39 5.50 10.36
CA GLU A 495 -28.79 6.70 9.77
C GLU A 495 -28.05 6.35 8.47
N ASP A 496 -27.18 5.34 8.48
CA ASP A 496 -26.47 4.88 7.29
C ASP A 496 -27.42 4.43 6.19
N TYR A 497 -28.49 3.69 6.54
CA TYR A 497 -29.52 3.29 5.59
C TYR A 497 -30.18 4.51 4.92
N ASN A 498 -30.58 5.49 5.72
CA ASN A 498 -31.22 6.70 5.21
C ASN A 498 -30.27 7.54 4.34
N GLU A 499 -28.99 7.64 4.70
CA GLU A 499 -27.98 8.29 3.88
C GLU A 499 -27.79 7.61 2.51
N ILE A 500 -27.69 6.28 2.48
CA ILE A 500 -27.57 5.51 1.23
C ILE A 500 -28.82 5.68 0.37
N VAL A 501 -30.01 5.44 0.93
CA VAL A 501 -31.27 5.56 0.17
C VAL A 501 -31.47 6.97 -0.36
N GLY A 502 -31.23 7.99 0.48
CA GLY A 502 -31.31 9.40 0.08
C GLY A 502 -30.31 9.74 -1.02
N GLY A 503 -29.05 9.31 -0.87
CA GLY A 503 -28.00 9.54 -1.85
C GLY A 503 -28.28 8.89 -3.22
N TRP A 504 -28.78 7.66 -3.24
CA TRP A 504 -29.15 6.97 -4.48
C TRP A 504 -30.36 7.60 -5.15
N LYS A 505 -31.40 7.97 -4.40
CA LYS A 505 -32.56 8.70 -4.92
C LYS A 505 -32.16 10.04 -5.53
N ALA A 506 -31.28 10.80 -4.87
CA ALA A 506 -30.79 12.07 -5.39
C ALA A 506 -29.95 11.88 -6.67
N LYS A 507 -29.10 10.84 -6.74
CA LYS A 507 -28.38 10.48 -7.98
C LYS A 507 -29.33 10.14 -9.13
N LEU A 508 -30.40 9.38 -8.86
CA LEU A 508 -31.42 9.05 -9.85
C LEU A 508 -32.11 10.32 -10.38
N VAL A 509 -32.55 11.22 -9.48
CA VAL A 509 -33.16 12.50 -9.87
C VAL A 509 -32.23 13.29 -10.79
N ARG A 510 -30.96 13.49 -10.39
CA ARG A 510 -29.99 14.24 -11.18
C ARG A 510 -29.63 13.57 -12.51
N SER A 511 -29.60 12.25 -12.56
CA SER A 511 -29.28 11.51 -13.80
C SER A 511 -30.46 11.54 -14.77
N CYS A 512 -31.68 11.34 -14.27
CA CYS A 512 -32.92 11.40 -15.05
C CYS A 512 -33.26 12.82 -15.53
N SER A 513 -32.87 13.87 -14.78
CA SER A 513 -32.95 15.27 -15.24
C SER A 513 -31.89 15.62 -16.27
N GLY A 514 -30.95 14.71 -16.53
CA GLY A 514 -29.88 14.88 -17.51
C GLY A 514 -28.69 15.68 -16.99
N GLU A 515 -28.61 15.99 -15.70
CA GLU A 515 -27.51 16.78 -15.12
C GLU A 515 -26.29 15.93 -14.78
N GLN A 516 -26.47 14.88 -13.97
CA GLN A 516 -25.39 13.97 -13.59
C GLN A 516 -25.21 12.90 -14.67
N LYS A 517 -23.97 12.71 -15.10
CA LYS A 517 -23.62 11.78 -16.18
C LYS A 517 -22.63 10.72 -15.70
N TRP A 518 -22.60 9.61 -16.40
CA TRP A 518 -21.59 8.56 -16.20
C TRP A 518 -20.98 8.20 -17.54
N VAL A 519 -19.64 8.29 -17.62
CA VAL A 519 -18.90 8.08 -18.85
C VAL A 519 -18.07 6.82 -18.77
N VAL A 520 -17.86 6.18 -19.91
CA VAL A 520 -16.76 5.24 -20.12
C VAL A 520 -15.94 5.73 -21.29
N GLU A 521 -14.67 5.99 -21.01
CA GLU A 521 -13.66 6.41 -21.97
C GLU A 521 -12.70 5.24 -22.22
N THR A 522 -12.44 4.93 -23.49
CA THR A 522 -11.44 3.94 -23.90
C THR A 522 -10.54 4.55 -24.97
N THR A 523 -9.23 4.35 -24.87
CA THR A 523 -8.27 4.88 -25.85
C THR A 523 -7.09 3.93 -26.08
N LEU A 524 -6.38 4.13 -27.19
CA LEU A 524 -5.18 3.40 -27.60
C LEU A 524 -4.05 4.40 -27.90
N ILE A 525 -2.81 4.04 -27.57
CA ILE A 525 -1.63 4.82 -27.99
C ILE A 525 -1.00 4.16 -29.21
N TYR A 526 -1.05 4.80 -30.38
CA TYR A 526 -0.37 4.32 -31.57
C TYR A 526 0.93 5.10 -31.81
N ARG A 527 2.02 4.69 -31.15
CA ARG A 527 3.35 5.18 -31.58
C ARG A 527 3.74 4.45 -32.85
N ALA A 528 3.52 5.05 -34.01
CA ALA A 528 4.16 4.61 -35.24
C ALA A 528 5.68 4.57 -35.01
N ARG A 529 6.28 3.37 -34.94
CA ARG A 529 7.73 3.20 -35.09
C ARG A 529 8.09 3.46 -36.55
N ILE A 530 8.09 4.72 -36.98
CA ILE A 530 8.78 5.14 -38.20
C ILE A 530 9.37 6.53 -37.99
N ALA A 531 10.55 6.55 -37.37
CA ALA A 531 11.62 7.42 -37.83
C ALA A 531 12.70 6.49 -38.38
N VAL A 532 12.43 5.89 -39.54
CA VAL A 532 13.54 5.54 -40.42
C VAL A 532 14.03 6.89 -40.91
N ASP A 533 15.22 7.28 -40.44
CA ASP A 533 15.93 8.42 -40.99
C ASP A 533 16.13 8.16 -42.49
N LEU A 534 15.30 8.82 -43.31
CA LEU A 534 15.37 8.73 -44.77
C LEU A 534 16.59 9.48 -45.34
N SER A 535 17.51 9.95 -44.50
CA SER A 535 18.81 10.48 -44.95
C SER A 535 19.88 9.42 -45.19
N ASP A 536 19.66 8.15 -44.81
CA ASP A 536 20.65 7.06 -44.99
C ASP A 536 20.26 5.97 -46.01
N ILE A 537 19.17 6.14 -46.78
CA ILE A 537 18.86 5.26 -47.93
C ILE A 537 19.47 5.85 -49.21
N SER A 538 20.79 5.94 -49.24
CA SER A 538 21.53 6.18 -50.49
C SER A 538 22.80 5.36 -50.62
N VAL A 539 22.92 4.20 -49.98
CA VAL A 539 23.86 3.16 -50.43
C VAL A 539 23.22 1.81 -50.17
N TYR A 540 23.26 0.91 -51.16
CA TYR A 540 22.77 -0.47 -51.15
C TYR A 540 21.29 -0.70 -51.54
N CYS A 541 20.95 -0.44 -52.80
CA CYS A 541 20.05 -1.32 -53.56
C CYS A 541 20.28 -1.12 -55.07
N LEU A 542 21.41 -1.63 -55.58
CA LEU A 542 21.69 -1.72 -57.01
C LEU A 542 22.56 -2.95 -57.29
N SER A 543 22.09 -4.15 -56.89
CA SER A 543 22.52 -5.44 -57.47
C SER A 543 21.76 -6.62 -56.85
N ALA A 544 20.49 -6.83 -57.22
CA ALA A 544 19.84 -8.13 -56.99
C ALA A 544 18.60 -8.26 -57.90
N THR A 545 18.81 -8.26 -59.22
CA THR A 545 17.79 -8.74 -60.16
C THR A 545 18.46 -9.38 -61.37
N VAL A 546 19.29 -10.40 -61.15
CA VAL A 546 19.63 -11.44 -62.14
C VAL A 546 20.14 -12.64 -61.33
N LEU A 547 19.73 -13.86 -61.72
CA LEU A 547 20.13 -15.19 -61.22
C LEU A 547 19.34 -15.76 -60.04
N PHE A 548 18.24 -16.45 -60.38
CA PHE A 548 18.00 -17.77 -59.79
C PHE A 548 17.52 -18.75 -60.88
N VAL A 549 18.15 -19.92 -60.88
CA VAL A 549 17.77 -21.21 -61.52
C VAL A 549 18.25 -21.48 -62.96
N GLN A 550 19.48 -21.99 -63.07
CA GLN A 550 19.85 -23.03 -64.04
C GLN A 550 20.74 -24.08 -63.33
N ASN A 551 20.17 -25.25 -63.06
CA ASN A 551 20.74 -26.60 -63.27
C ASN A 551 20.02 -27.62 -62.38
N SER A 552 18.86 -28.08 -62.86
CA SER A 552 18.44 -29.48 -62.67
C SER A 552 18.23 -30.04 -64.06
N SER A 553 19.18 -30.87 -64.48
CA SER A 553 19.13 -31.71 -65.66
C SER A 553 18.02 -32.75 -65.54
N GLU A 554 17.42 -33.06 -66.70
CA GLU A 554 16.69 -34.28 -67.07
C GLU A 554 15.17 -34.13 -67.32
N GLY A 555 14.82 -34.19 -68.62
CA GLY A 555 13.65 -34.90 -69.12
C GLY A 555 12.32 -34.14 -69.24
N ILE A 556 12.06 -33.53 -70.40
CA ILE A 556 10.71 -33.35 -70.93
C ILE A 556 10.56 -34.30 -72.13
N PRO A 557 9.41 -34.96 -72.27
CA PRO A 557 8.76 -35.02 -73.57
C PRO A 557 7.33 -34.45 -73.54
N GLU A 558 7.12 -33.53 -74.49
CA GLU A 558 5.95 -33.26 -75.35
C GLU A 558 4.54 -33.73 -74.93
N LEU A 559 3.56 -32.81 -75.07
CA LEU A 559 2.35 -32.86 -75.93
C LEU A 559 1.40 -31.73 -75.46
N GLU A 560 1.20 -30.66 -76.25
CA GLU A 560 0.02 -30.42 -77.14
C GLU A 560 -1.33 -30.62 -76.42
N ALA A 561 -2.28 -29.68 -76.39
CA ALA A 561 -2.55 -28.46 -77.15
C ALA A 561 -3.39 -27.47 -76.33
#